data_AF-A0A478FR80-F1
#
_entry.id   AF-A0A478FR80-F1
#
_cell.length_a   1.000
_cell.length_b   1.000
_cell.length_c   1.000
_cell.angle_alpha   90.00
_cell.angle_beta   90.00
_cell.angle_gamma   90.00
#
_symmetry.space_group_name_H-M   'P 1'
#
loop_
_entity.id
_entity.type
_entity.pdbx_description
1 polymer ?
#
loop_
_entity_poly.entity_id
_entity_poly.type
_entity_poly.pdbx_seq_one_letter_code
_entity_poly.pdbx_strand_id
1 'polypeptide(L)'
;MSILSAIVKTLVAIGVTSGAAGVGSKIYLKNGHGFGTMNVAAVSEEKKPVVKRITYGSELKEVGYQLVETSTDKSVLLNIMMERLDPTKSSLTYTATTRFSVSPQVAFKTKEFKSRVGSTDYSLTVLQKPDEKYVDEWKTACITALDKDVTKEQLKVNSSNEGKELARLREWCTIPSVEQVLRRHKLKPLNTGNSSDDEKWKKVIAGGWFKKESSKKNWEDQSFITASDLETVVGKDEKGINSEDDVDESKINVFKNRCKEELKKPFVRNNFYLTTQFIKGISGEPKLTIDPFQEVALLCVESMTAEKYIKDALQGDVKEAVDLSSSDYCYMSDTDYSKWTTNNPLGGKTFWCAVKALYKNKG
;
A
#
# COMPACT_ATOMS: atom_id res chain seq x y z
N MET A 1 35.37 38.74 53.87
CA MET A 1 36.44 37.85 54.41
C MET A 1 36.69 36.82 53.32
N SER A 2 37.62 36.99 52.37
CA SER A 2 39.10 36.97 52.50
C SER A 2 39.52 35.74 53.34
N ILE A 3 40.34 34.79 52.88
CA ILE A 3 41.68 34.94 52.29
C ILE A 3 42.06 33.73 51.41
N LEU A 4 42.91 34.01 50.43
CA LEU A 4 43.83 33.21 49.60
C LEU A 4 44.29 31.82 50.12
N SER A 5 44.56 30.89 49.18
CA SER A 5 45.95 30.55 48.83
C SER A 5 46.06 29.70 47.56
N ALA A 6 46.96 30.09 46.67
CA ALA A 6 47.37 29.38 45.46
C ALA A 6 48.62 28.54 45.76
N ILE A 7 48.71 27.31 45.23
CA ILE A 7 50.00 26.64 45.01
C ILE A 7 50.06 26.01 43.61
N VAL A 8 51.24 26.22 43.04
CA VAL A 8 51.76 26.02 41.69
C VAL A 8 52.00 24.55 41.31
N LYS A 9 51.74 24.27 40.02
CA LYS A 9 52.33 23.27 39.09
C LYS A 9 53.11 22.08 39.67
N THR A 10 52.71 20.87 39.25
CA THR A 10 53.68 19.94 38.63
C THR A 10 53.01 19.15 37.51
N LEU A 11 53.44 19.46 36.28
CA LEU A 11 53.18 18.69 35.08
C LEU A 11 54.12 17.48 35.13
N VAL A 12 53.60 16.27 35.29
CA VAL A 12 54.36 15.06 34.96
C VAL A 12 53.67 14.44 33.77
N ALA A 13 54.23 14.73 32.60
CA ALA A 13 53.91 14.04 31.37
C ALA A 13 54.36 12.58 31.52
N ILE A 14 53.41 11.68 31.73
CA ILE A 14 53.67 10.25 31.53
C ILE A 14 53.45 10.00 30.04
N GLY A 15 54.54 10.07 29.29
CA GLY A 15 54.56 9.61 27.91
C GLY A 15 54.29 8.12 27.86
N VAL A 16 53.14 7.73 27.32
CA VAL A 16 52.88 6.35 26.95
C VAL A 16 53.27 6.21 25.48
N THR A 17 54.45 5.67 25.22
CA THR A 17 54.83 5.17 23.89
C THR A 17 54.24 3.77 23.74
N SER A 18 53.20 3.64 22.94
CA SER A 18 52.67 2.35 22.48
C SER A 18 53.46 1.89 21.25
N GLY A 19 54.34 0.91 21.45
CA GLY A 19 54.88 0.10 20.36
C GLY A 19 54.13 -1.23 20.31
N ALA A 20 53.49 -1.53 19.18
CA ALA A 20 52.92 -2.84 18.93
C ALA A 20 54.00 -3.77 18.38
N ALA A 21 54.44 -4.70 19.22
CA ALA A 21 54.96 -6.01 18.83
C ALA A 21 54.69 -6.91 20.03
N GLY A 22 54.27 -8.15 19.79
CA GLY A 22 53.90 -9.07 20.85
C GLY A 22 55.00 -9.29 21.90
N VAL A 23 54.64 -10.09 22.90
CA VAL A 23 55.45 -10.59 24.03
C VAL A 23 55.29 -9.77 25.33
N GLY A 24 54.82 -10.48 26.37
CA GLY A 24 54.28 -9.91 27.60
C GLY A 24 55.24 -9.09 28.47
N SER A 25 54.66 -8.17 29.22
CA SER A 25 55.37 -7.30 30.17
C SER A 25 55.92 -8.12 31.35
N LYS A 26 57.24 -8.16 31.51
CA LYS A 26 57.88 -8.62 32.76
C LYS A 26 58.09 -7.42 33.67
N ILE A 27 57.38 -7.42 34.80
CA ILE A 27 57.58 -6.48 35.90
C ILE A 27 58.55 -7.15 36.89
N TYR A 28 59.67 -6.51 37.19
CA TYR A 28 60.61 -6.96 38.22
C TYR A 28 60.50 -6.06 39.44
N LEU A 29 60.02 -6.60 40.56
CA LEU A 29 60.07 -5.95 41.86
C LEU A 29 61.31 -6.40 42.61
N LYS A 30 62.11 -5.42 43.04
CA LYS A 30 63.36 -5.57 43.79
C LYS A 30 63.01 -5.85 45.26
N ASN A 31 62.54 -7.07 45.55
CA ASN A 31 62.71 -7.82 46.80
C ASN A 31 61.74 -9.01 46.81
N GLY A 32 62.31 -10.20 46.94
CA GLY A 32 61.66 -11.46 46.64
C GLY A 32 60.55 -11.88 47.59
N HIS A 33 59.51 -12.47 47.02
CA HIS A 33 59.02 -13.81 47.35
C HIS A 33 58.25 -14.31 46.12
N GLY A 34 58.58 -15.53 45.67
CA GLY A 34 57.98 -16.14 44.49
C GLY A 34 56.51 -16.45 44.73
N PHE A 35 55.63 -15.79 43.98
CA PHE A 35 54.25 -16.21 43.83
C PHE A 35 54.10 -16.98 42.52
N GLY A 36 53.37 -18.10 42.62
CA GLY A 36 53.14 -19.05 41.53
C GLY A 36 52.63 -18.41 40.25
N THR A 37 52.77 -19.16 39.16
CA THR A 37 52.23 -18.81 37.85
C THR A 37 50.74 -18.51 37.96
N MET A 38 50.37 -17.23 37.99
CA MET A 38 49.00 -16.82 37.72
C MET A 38 48.75 -17.14 36.25
N ASN A 39 47.95 -18.18 35.98
CA ASN A 39 47.27 -18.27 34.70
C ASN A 39 46.45 -16.98 34.57
N VAL A 40 46.89 -16.08 33.69
CA VAL A 40 46.04 -15.01 33.22
C VAL A 40 44.93 -15.73 32.46
N ALA A 41 43.80 -15.95 33.12
CA ALA A 41 42.58 -16.29 32.43
C ALA A 41 42.43 -15.24 31.34
N ALA A 42 42.42 -15.68 30.08
CA ALA A 42 42.24 -14.80 28.95
C ALA A 42 41.05 -13.91 29.31
N VAL A 43 41.31 -12.60 29.46
CA VAL A 43 40.26 -11.63 29.61
C VAL A 43 39.40 -11.85 28.38
N SER A 44 38.24 -12.47 28.58
CA SER A 44 37.21 -12.57 27.56
C SER A 44 37.10 -11.18 26.99
N GLU A 45 37.46 -10.99 25.72
CA GLU A 45 37.18 -9.75 25.02
C GLU A 45 35.70 -9.49 25.27
N GLU A 46 35.39 -8.50 26.12
CA GLU A 46 34.05 -7.97 26.21
C GLU A 46 33.75 -7.51 24.79
N LYS A 47 32.96 -8.31 24.08
CA LYS A 47 32.37 -7.92 22.80
C LYS A 47 31.69 -6.60 23.08
N LYS A 48 32.33 -5.50 22.68
CA LYS A 48 31.70 -4.18 22.68
C LYS A 48 30.32 -4.39 22.08
N PRO A 49 29.24 -3.99 22.76
CA PRO A 49 27.91 -4.21 22.25
C PRO A 49 27.88 -3.62 20.85
N VAL A 50 27.62 -4.45 19.84
CA VAL A 50 27.42 -3.98 18.47
C VAL A 50 26.18 -3.11 18.56
N VAL A 51 26.38 -1.79 18.59
CA VAL A 51 25.27 -0.83 18.56
C VAL A 51 24.57 -1.07 17.24
N LYS A 52 23.41 -1.73 17.30
CA LYS A 52 22.63 -2.08 16.12
C LYS A 52 22.23 -0.77 15.44
N ARG A 53 22.79 -0.51 14.26
CA ARG A 53 22.45 0.63 13.40
C ARG A 53 20.94 0.61 13.17
N ILE A 54 20.25 1.69 13.56
CA ILE A 54 18.82 1.86 13.33
C ILE A 54 18.66 2.67 12.04
N THR A 55 17.99 2.07 11.08
CA THR A 55 17.66 2.69 9.78
C THR A 55 16.16 2.68 9.57
N TYR A 56 15.67 3.44 8.59
CA TYR A 56 14.25 3.32 8.18
C TYR A 56 13.90 1.88 7.81
N GLY A 57 14.79 1.20 7.09
CA GLY A 57 14.60 -0.20 6.70
C GLY A 57 14.50 -1.14 7.90
N SER A 58 15.33 -0.98 8.93
CA SER A 58 15.25 -1.85 10.11
C SER A 58 13.93 -1.69 10.87
N GLU A 59 13.42 -0.46 10.96
CA GLU A 59 12.17 -0.15 11.67
C GLU A 59 10.94 -0.66 10.91
N LEU A 60 10.96 -0.56 9.57
CA LEU A 60 9.90 -1.14 8.73
C LEU A 60 9.90 -2.68 8.79
N LYS A 61 11.09 -3.31 8.80
CA LYS A 61 11.21 -4.77 8.97
C LYS A 61 10.74 -5.23 10.36
N GLU A 62 11.00 -4.46 11.42
CA GLU A 62 10.55 -4.78 12.79
C GLU A 62 9.01 -4.91 12.88
N VAL A 63 8.28 -4.10 12.11
CA VAL A 63 6.80 -4.16 12.05
C VAL A 63 6.26 -5.03 10.90
N GLY A 64 7.12 -5.83 10.26
CA GLY A 64 6.72 -6.87 9.30
C GLY A 64 6.56 -6.43 7.85
N TYR A 65 7.07 -5.25 7.44
CA TYR A 65 7.09 -4.89 6.03
C TYR A 65 8.21 -5.62 5.27
N GLN A 66 7.86 -6.12 4.09
CA GLN A 66 8.84 -6.57 3.11
C GLN A 66 9.36 -5.35 2.34
N LEU A 67 10.68 -5.18 2.25
CA LEU A 67 11.29 -4.03 1.61
C LEU A 67 11.61 -4.29 0.15
N VAL A 68 11.75 -3.20 -0.62
CA VAL A 68 12.44 -3.25 -1.91
C VAL A 68 13.92 -3.56 -1.67
N GLU A 69 14.43 -4.54 -2.42
CA GLU A 69 15.82 -5.01 -2.38
C GLU A 69 16.35 -5.14 -3.81
N THR A 70 17.65 -5.40 -3.97
CA THR A 70 18.30 -5.54 -5.29
C THR A 70 17.62 -6.59 -6.17
N SER A 71 17.19 -7.70 -5.55
CA SER A 71 16.49 -8.83 -6.18
C SER A 71 15.01 -8.58 -6.46
N THR A 72 14.42 -7.46 -6.05
CA THR A 72 13.00 -7.19 -6.31
C THR A 72 12.73 -7.12 -7.81
N ASP A 73 11.74 -7.89 -8.26
CA ASP A 73 11.31 -7.95 -9.65
C ASP A 73 10.85 -6.58 -10.17
N LYS A 74 11.16 -6.33 -11.45
CA LYS A 74 10.77 -5.08 -12.12
C LYS A 74 9.24 -4.87 -12.10
N SER A 75 8.47 -5.94 -12.28
CA SER A 75 7.01 -5.91 -12.28
C SER A 75 6.44 -5.43 -10.94
N VAL A 76 7.06 -5.81 -9.82
CA VAL A 76 6.68 -5.37 -8.47
C VAL A 76 6.93 -3.88 -8.31
N LEU A 77 8.08 -3.36 -8.76
CA LEU A 77 8.40 -1.93 -8.71
C LEU A 77 7.45 -1.09 -9.56
N LEU A 78 7.08 -1.58 -10.75
CA LEU A 78 6.06 -0.94 -11.59
C LEU A 78 4.69 -0.90 -10.89
N ASN A 79 4.31 -1.93 -10.13
CA ASN A 79 3.08 -1.93 -9.34
C ASN A 79 3.16 -0.93 -8.18
N ILE A 80 4.27 -0.88 -7.44
CA ILE A 80 4.49 0.10 -6.36
C ILE A 80 4.36 1.52 -6.89
N MET A 81 4.97 1.84 -8.03
CA MET A 81 4.87 3.16 -8.64
C MET A 81 3.41 3.51 -9.03
N MET A 82 2.56 2.53 -9.34
CA MET A 82 1.18 2.72 -9.81
C MET A 82 0.10 2.41 -8.76
N GLU A 83 0.47 2.31 -7.48
CA GLU A 83 -0.46 1.83 -6.44
C GLU A 83 -1.59 2.81 -6.08
N ARG A 84 -1.49 4.09 -6.47
CA ARG A 84 -2.56 5.06 -6.21
C ARG A 84 -3.79 4.83 -7.11
N LEU A 85 -4.98 4.86 -6.50
CA LEU A 85 -6.29 4.70 -7.12
C LEU A 85 -6.91 6.07 -7.43
N ASP A 86 -6.38 6.75 -8.42
CA ASP A 86 -6.93 8.05 -8.81
C ASP A 86 -7.53 7.96 -10.21
N PRO A 87 -8.86 7.71 -10.33
CA PRO A 87 -9.53 7.60 -11.61
C PRO A 87 -9.70 8.95 -12.33
N THR A 88 -9.27 10.05 -11.70
CA THR A 88 -9.49 11.43 -12.16
C THR A 88 -8.33 11.93 -13.03
N LYS A 89 -7.18 11.25 -12.97
CA LYS A 89 -5.95 11.69 -13.62
C LYS A 89 -5.89 11.21 -15.07
N SER A 90 -6.02 12.17 -15.99
CA SER A 90 -5.70 12.00 -17.42
C SER A 90 -4.20 12.17 -17.72
N SER A 91 -3.41 12.58 -16.73
CA SER A 91 -1.95 12.59 -16.77
C SER A 91 -1.40 12.49 -15.34
N LEU A 92 -0.23 11.88 -15.19
CA LEU A 92 0.45 11.79 -13.90
C LEU A 92 1.96 11.87 -14.11
N THR A 93 2.58 12.76 -13.34
CA THR A 93 4.04 12.79 -13.18
C THR A 93 4.35 12.91 -11.70
N TYR A 94 5.22 12.05 -11.21
CA TYR A 94 5.83 12.21 -9.90
C TYR A 94 7.06 13.08 -10.08
N THR A 95 7.05 14.26 -9.49
CA THR A 95 8.22 15.14 -9.47
C THR A 95 9.27 14.56 -8.52
N ALA A 96 10.55 14.72 -8.85
CA ALA A 96 11.65 14.28 -8.00
C ALA A 96 11.50 14.80 -6.56
N THR A 97 11.93 14.00 -5.58
CA THR A 97 11.90 14.27 -4.13
C THR A 97 10.51 14.41 -3.48
N THR A 98 9.42 14.23 -4.23
CA THR A 98 8.05 14.42 -3.70
C THR A 98 7.47 13.17 -3.05
N ARG A 99 7.82 11.97 -3.52
CA ARG A 99 7.28 10.70 -3.01
C ARG A 99 8.01 10.27 -1.75
N PHE A 100 9.33 10.42 -1.76
CA PHE A 100 10.25 10.35 -0.63
C PHE A 100 11.50 11.16 -0.98
N SER A 101 12.36 11.44 -0.01
CA SER A 101 13.43 12.46 -0.09
C SER A 101 14.35 12.36 -1.31
N VAL A 102 14.63 11.14 -1.79
CA VAL A 102 15.50 10.88 -2.96
C VAL A 102 14.75 10.21 -4.11
N SER A 103 13.41 10.24 -4.09
CA SER A 103 12.60 9.66 -5.16
C SER A 103 12.88 10.32 -6.52
N PRO A 104 13.02 9.54 -7.61
CA PRO A 104 13.26 10.10 -8.93
C PRO A 104 11.96 10.62 -9.56
N GLN A 105 12.10 11.32 -10.68
CA GLN A 105 10.95 11.69 -11.48
C GLN A 105 10.39 10.48 -12.23
N VAL A 106 9.07 10.30 -12.21
CA VAL A 106 8.40 9.22 -12.95
C VAL A 106 7.23 9.79 -13.75
N ALA A 107 7.25 9.60 -15.07
CA ALA A 107 6.14 10.01 -15.93
C ALA A 107 5.31 8.78 -16.33
N PHE A 108 3.99 8.92 -16.24
CA PHE A 108 3.04 7.87 -16.58
C PHE A 108 2.39 8.19 -17.92
N LYS A 109 2.21 7.14 -18.73
CA LYS A 109 1.46 7.23 -20.00
C LYS A 109 -0.02 7.02 -19.73
N THR A 110 -0.85 7.41 -20.68
CA THR A 110 -2.27 7.04 -20.72
C THR A 110 -2.59 6.25 -21.97
N LYS A 111 -3.70 5.51 -21.93
CA LYS A 111 -4.26 4.79 -23.07
C LYS A 111 -5.76 5.02 -23.10
N GLU A 112 -6.27 5.41 -24.26
CA GLU A 112 -7.72 5.44 -24.51
C GLU A 112 -8.17 4.06 -24.98
N PHE A 113 -9.22 3.55 -24.34
CA PHE A 113 -9.94 2.36 -24.76
C PHE A 113 -11.30 2.76 -25.30
N LYS A 114 -11.72 2.13 -26.39
CA LYS A 114 -13.05 2.31 -26.99
C LYS A 114 -13.81 1.00 -26.84
N SER A 115 -15.06 1.09 -26.41
CA SER A 115 -15.91 -0.07 -26.13
C SER A 115 -17.35 0.21 -26.56
N ARG A 116 -17.99 -0.79 -27.17
CA ARG A 116 -19.43 -0.76 -27.45
C ARG A 116 -20.19 -1.54 -26.39
N VAL A 117 -21.08 -0.87 -25.66
CA VAL A 117 -21.94 -1.49 -24.65
C VAL A 117 -23.39 -1.29 -25.07
N GLY A 118 -24.05 -2.38 -25.47
CA GLY A 118 -25.36 -2.32 -26.11
C GLY A 118 -25.30 -1.56 -27.43
N SER A 119 -26.11 -0.50 -27.57
CA SER A 119 -26.14 0.37 -28.75
C SER A 119 -25.24 1.61 -28.65
N THR A 120 -24.52 1.79 -27.54
CA THR A 120 -23.73 3.00 -27.27
C THR A 120 -22.24 2.73 -27.35
N ASP A 121 -21.52 3.62 -28.03
CA ASP A 121 -20.06 3.62 -28.07
C ASP A 121 -19.53 4.53 -26.94
N TYR A 122 -18.62 3.97 -26.14
CA TYR A 122 -17.98 4.65 -25.02
C TYR A 122 -16.48 4.75 -25.24
N SER A 123 -15.87 5.80 -24.68
CA SER A 123 -14.42 5.86 -24.49
C SER A 123 -14.04 5.98 -23.01
N LEU A 124 -12.85 5.47 -22.70
CA LEU A 124 -12.26 5.59 -21.38
C LEU A 124 -10.74 5.74 -21.49
N THR A 125 -10.23 6.85 -20.97
CA THR A 125 -8.78 7.07 -20.84
C THR A 125 -8.31 6.57 -19.48
N VAL A 126 -7.33 5.67 -19.49
CA VAL A 126 -6.78 5.01 -18.30
C VAL A 126 -5.28 5.25 -18.21
N LEU A 127 -4.80 5.56 -17.00
CA LEU A 127 -3.38 5.61 -16.69
C LEU A 127 -2.74 4.24 -16.91
N GLN A 128 -1.56 4.22 -17.51
CA GLN A 128 -0.76 3.01 -17.71
C GLN A 128 0.39 2.97 -16.70
N LYS A 129 0.96 1.78 -16.50
CA LYS A 129 2.23 1.65 -15.79
C LYS A 129 3.30 2.58 -16.38
N PRO A 130 4.22 3.10 -15.56
CA PRO A 130 5.34 3.85 -16.08
C PRO A 130 6.25 2.93 -16.90
N ASP A 131 7.11 3.51 -17.75
CA ASP A 131 8.09 2.73 -18.51
C ASP A 131 9.10 2.02 -17.59
N GLU A 132 9.58 0.84 -18.02
CA GLU A 132 10.63 0.09 -17.29
C GLU A 132 11.91 0.89 -17.06
N LYS A 133 12.18 1.93 -17.86
CA LYS A 133 13.35 2.81 -17.71
C LYS A 133 13.44 3.47 -16.33
N TYR A 134 12.32 3.62 -15.62
CA TYR A 134 12.27 4.23 -14.29
C TYR A 134 12.60 3.24 -13.16
N VAL A 135 12.66 1.93 -13.44
CA VAL A 135 12.72 0.88 -12.42
C VAL A 135 14.04 0.91 -11.64
N ASP A 136 15.19 1.00 -12.32
CA ASP A 136 16.50 0.90 -11.66
C ASP A 136 16.81 2.14 -10.81
N GLU A 137 16.42 3.32 -11.29
CA GLU A 137 16.57 4.57 -10.54
C GLU A 137 15.67 4.57 -9.29
N TRP A 138 14.41 4.13 -9.43
CA TRP A 138 13.49 3.99 -8.29
C TRP A 138 13.98 2.96 -7.27
N LYS A 139 14.46 1.80 -7.73
CA LYS A 139 15.03 0.74 -6.88
C LYS A 139 16.20 1.27 -6.07
N THR A 140 17.14 1.93 -6.73
CA THR A 140 18.33 2.51 -6.09
C THR A 140 17.93 3.55 -5.07
N ALA A 141 17.04 4.47 -5.43
CA ALA A 141 16.52 5.49 -4.53
C ALA A 141 15.88 4.88 -3.27
N CYS A 142 15.10 3.81 -3.41
CA CYS A 142 14.51 3.11 -2.27
C CYS A 142 15.57 2.46 -1.37
N ILE A 143 16.52 1.72 -1.94
CA ILE A 143 17.58 1.06 -1.16
C ILE A 143 18.41 2.10 -0.40
N THR A 144 18.81 3.20 -1.06
CA THR A 144 19.55 4.30 -0.45
C THR A 144 18.76 4.97 0.67
N ALA A 145 17.47 5.26 0.45
CA ALA A 145 16.64 5.89 1.46
C ALA A 145 16.40 4.99 2.67
N LEU A 146 16.19 3.69 2.45
CA LEU A 146 15.96 2.71 3.51
C LEU A 146 17.20 2.47 4.39
N ASP A 147 18.41 2.63 3.85
CA ASP A 147 19.66 2.47 4.60
C ASP A 147 20.03 3.71 5.44
N LYS A 148 19.30 4.82 5.34
CA LYS A 148 19.62 6.04 6.11
C LYS A 148 19.42 5.84 7.62
N ASP A 149 20.40 6.31 8.39
CA ASP A 149 20.42 6.24 9.86
C ASP A 149 19.43 7.20 10.49
N VAL A 150 18.74 6.71 11.53
CA VAL A 150 17.75 7.45 12.32
C VAL A 150 17.75 6.98 13.77
N THR A 151 17.16 7.78 14.66
CA THR A 151 16.89 7.38 16.05
C THR A 151 15.41 7.05 16.26
N LYS A 152 15.10 6.17 17.24
CA LYS A 152 13.70 5.86 17.58
C LYS A 152 12.94 7.11 18.02
N GLU A 153 13.62 8.05 18.66
CA GLU A 153 13.07 9.34 19.11
C GLU A 153 12.56 10.17 17.93
N GLN A 154 13.30 10.22 16.82
CA GLN A 154 12.89 10.93 15.61
C GLN A 154 11.65 10.31 14.95
N LEU A 155 11.49 8.99 15.06
CA LEU A 155 10.39 8.24 14.44
C LEU A 155 9.11 8.21 15.28
N LYS A 156 9.21 8.38 16.61
CA LYS A 156 8.04 8.39 17.52
C LYS A 156 7.03 9.49 17.17
N VAL A 157 7.47 10.60 16.58
CA VAL A 157 6.61 11.73 16.21
C VAL A 157 6.25 11.66 14.73
N ASN A 158 5.06 11.15 14.41
CA ASN A 158 4.60 11.00 13.01
C ASN A 158 4.58 12.31 12.19
N SER A 159 4.50 13.47 12.86
CA SER A 159 4.51 14.79 12.21
C SER A 159 5.91 15.35 11.95
N SER A 160 6.97 14.72 12.50
CA SER A 160 8.37 15.09 12.25
C SER A 160 8.75 14.82 10.79
N ASN A 161 9.89 15.37 10.36
CA ASN A 161 10.39 15.10 9.01
C ASN A 161 10.73 13.63 8.83
N GLU A 162 11.35 13.01 9.83
CA GLU A 162 11.72 11.60 9.82
C GLU A 162 10.50 10.68 9.92
N GLY A 163 9.48 11.03 10.72
CA GLY A 163 8.23 10.29 10.80
C GLY A 163 7.45 10.34 9.49
N LYS A 164 7.39 11.51 8.83
CA LYS A 164 6.79 11.66 7.49
C LYS A 164 7.56 10.87 6.44
N GLU A 165 8.90 10.89 6.49
CA GLU A 165 9.73 10.13 5.57
C GLU A 165 9.57 8.63 5.77
N LEU A 166 9.53 8.13 7.01
CA LEU A 166 9.23 6.73 7.30
C LEU A 166 7.85 6.32 6.73
N ALA A 167 6.83 7.17 6.88
CA ALA A 167 5.50 6.92 6.33
C ALA A 167 5.50 6.87 4.79
N ARG A 168 6.32 7.71 4.14
CA ARG A 168 6.53 7.71 2.69
C ARG A 168 7.28 6.48 2.21
N LEU A 169 8.38 6.09 2.87
CA LEU A 169 9.14 4.89 2.53
C LEU A 169 8.32 3.62 2.76
N ARG A 170 7.45 3.60 3.78
CA ARG A 170 6.45 2.56 3.97
C ARG A 170 5.49 2.46 2.79
N GLU A 171 5.09 3.57 2.18
CA GLU A 171 4.20 3.59 1.01
C GLU A 171 4.96 3.12 -0.25
N TRP A 172 6.13 3.72 -0.52
CA TRP A 172 6.78 3.69 -1.83
C TRP A 172 7.99 2.75 -1.98
N CYS A 173 8.49 2.19 -0.87
CA CYS A 173 9.69 1.35 -0.84
C CYS A 173 9.49 0.02 -0.09
N THR A 174 8.23 -0.38 0.11
CA THR A 174 7.86 -1.72 0.58
C THR A 174 7.09 -2.45 -0.50
N ILE A 175 7.13 -3.78 -0.49
CA ILE A 175 6.35 -4.63 -1.37
C ILE A 175 4.97 -4.82 -0.73
N PRO A 176 3.89 -4.19 -1.25
CA PRO A 176 2.64 -4.18 -0.54
C PRO A 176 1.77 -5.39 -0.87
N SER A 177 1.01 -5.85 0.11
CA SER A 177 -0.15 -6.72 -0.14
C SER A 177 -1.35 -5.91 -0.63
N VAL A 178 -2.34 -6.59 -1.21
CA VAL A 178 -3.64 -5.99 -1.57
C VAL A 178 -4.28 -5.29 -0.37
N GLU A 179 -4.28 -5.91 0.81
CA GLU A 179 -4.80 -5.31 2.04
C GLU A 179 -4.12 -3.98 2.38
N GLN A 180 -2.79 -3.94 2.28
CA GLN A 180 -2.02 -2.74 2.59
C GLN A 180 -2.35 -1.59 1.62
N VAL A 181 -2.49 -1.89 0.31
CA VAL A 181 -2.91 -0.89 -0.67
C VAL A 181 -4.32 -0.38 -0.38
N LEU A 182 -5.29 -1.24 -0.08
CA LEU A 182 -6.65 -0.80 0.32
C LEU A 182 -6.62 0.18 1.50
N ARG A 183 -5.84 -0.14 2.55
CA ARG A 183 -5.71 0.71 3.74
C ARG A 183 -5.04 2.05 3.44
N ARG A 184 -4.06 2.09 2.53
CA ARG A 184 -3.47 3.35 2.04
C ARG A 184 -4.53 4.25 1.40
N HIS A 185 -5.51 3.64 0.74
CA HIS A 185 -6.69 4.29 0.13
C HIS A 185 -7.87 4.52 1.09
N LYS A 186 -7.65 4.40 2.40
CA LYS A 186 -8.67 4.58 3.45
C LYS A 186 -9.85 3.61 3.37
N LEU A 187 -9.79 2.63 2.47
CA LEU A 187 -10.72 1.53 2.44
C LEU A 187 -10.41 0.60 3.61
N LYS A 188 -11.46 0.04 4.21
CA LYS A 188 -11.36 -0.80 5.42
C LYS A 188 -11.72 -2.23 5.05
N PRO A 189 -10.73 -3.12 4.85
CA PRO A 189 -11.00 -4.54 4.66
C PRO A 189 -11.83 -5.09 5.82
N LEU A 190 -12.86 -5.88 5.49
CA LEU A 190 -13.70 -6.56 6.47
C LEU A 190 -12.95 -7.77 7.08
N ASN A 191 -13.29 -8.10 8.32
CA ASN A 191 -12.75 -9.25 9.02
C ASN A 191 -13.20 -10.55 8.34
N THR A 192 -12.21 -11.40 8.00
CA THR A 192 -12.42 -12.71 7.36
C THR A 192 -12.19 -13.89 8.30
N GLY A 193 -11.91 -13.65 9.59
CA GLY A 193 -11.46 -14.65 10.56
C GLY A 193 -12.48 -14.98 11.65
N ASN A 194 -13.47 -14.11 11.88
CA ASN A 194 -14.54 -14.33 12.87
C ASN A 194 -15.85 -13.65 12.41
N SER A 195 -16.85 -13.61 13.27
CA SER A 195 -18.19 -13.06 13.00
C SER A 195 -18.35 -11.55 13.30
N SER A 196 -17.29 -10.84 13.68
CA SER A 196 -17.40 -9.44 14.13
C SER A 196 -17.92 -8.47 13.07
N ASP A 197 -17.77 -8.83 11.79
CA ASP A 197 -18.18 -8.02 10.65
C ASP A 197 -19.35 -8.63 9.87
N ASP A 198 -20.07 -9.62 10.40
CA ASP A 198 -21.14 -10.32 9.64
C ASP A 198 -22.25 -9.39 9.15
N GLU A 199 -22.69 -8.44 9.96
CA GLU A 199 -23.68 -7.43 9.54
C GLU A 199 -23.11 -6.48 8.47
N LYS A 200 -21.80 -6.23 8.46
CA LYS A 200 -21.16 -5.46 7.37
C LYS A 200 -21.04 -6.30 6.11
N TRP A 201 -20.77 -7.60 6.24
CA TRP A 201 -20.77 -8.54 5.12
C TRP A 201 -22.14 -8.59 4.45
N LYS A 202 -23.23 -8.67 5.22
CA LYS A 202 -24.59 -8.61 4.66
C LYS A 202 -24.80 -7.36 3.79
N LYS A 203 -24.42 -6.19 4.30
CA LYS A 203 -24.48 -4.92 3.55
C LYS A 203 -23.67 -4.92 2.27
N VAL A 204 -22.45 -5.45 2.30
CA VAL A 204 -21.59 -5.51 1.12
C VAL A 204 -22.18 -6.46 0.07
N ILE A 205 -22.55 -7.66 0.49
CA ILE A 205 -23.08 -8.72 -0.38
C ILE A 205 -24.43 -8.30 -1.01
N ALA A 206 -25.30 -7.68 -0.22
CA ALA A 206 -26.59 -7.14 -0.69
C ALA A 206 -26.47 -5.80 -1.45
N GLY A 207 -25.26 -5.27 -1.65
CA GLY A 207 -25.00 -3.97 -2.27
C GLY A 207 -25.43 -3.84 -3.74
N GLY A 208 -25.74 -4.96 -4.40
CA GLY A 208 -26.36 -4.98 -5.73
C GLY A 208 -25.58 -5.75 -6.80
N TRP A 209 -24.28 -6.04 -6.57
CA TRP A 209 -23.46 -6.82 -7.50
C TRP A 209 -24.01 -8.24 -7.74
N PHE A 210 -24.76 -8.80 -6.79
CA PHE A 210 -25.39 -10.13 -6.91
C PHE A 210 -26.91 -10.05 -7.03
N LYS A 211 -27.44 -8.89 -7.42
CA LYS A 211 -28.87 -8.66 -7.63
C LYS A 211 -29.28 -8.93 -9.08
N LYS A 212 -30.50 -9.44 -9.25
CA LYS A 212 -31.16 -9.57 -10.55
C LYS A 212 -32.13 -8.39 -10.73
N GLU A 213 -31.90 -7.59 -11.76
CA GLU A 213 -32.71 -6.42 -12.10
C GLU A 213 -33.45 -6.69 -13.41
N SER A 214 -34.70 -7.14 -13.29
CA SER A 214 -35.50 -7.61 -14.43
C SER A 214 -34.78 -8.73 -15.20
N SER A 215 -34.25 -8.44 -16.40
CA SER A 215 -33.46 -9.38 -17.20
C SER A 215 -31.95 -9.27 -16.94
N LYS A 216 -31.47 -8.21 -16.29
CA LYS A 216 -30.04 -7.99 -16.03
C LYS A 216 -29.61 -8.76 -14.80
N LYS A 217 -28.52 -9.51 -14.93
CA LYS A 217 -27.83 -10.21 -13.84
C LYS A 217 -26.53 -9.47 -13.51
N ASN A 218 -26.52 -8.66 -12.45
CA ASN A 218 -25.34 -7.83 -12.16
C ASN A 218 -24.07 -8.65 -11.85
N TRP A 219 -24.22 -9.92 -11.46
CA TRP A 219 -23.08 -10.80 -11.18
C TRP A 219 -22.33 -11.25 -12.45
N GLU A 220 -22.88 -11.00 -13.63
CA GLU A 220 -22.20 -11.22 -14.92
C GLU A 220 -21.21 -10.10 -15.27
N ASP A 221 -21.24 -9.00 -14.50
CA ASP A 221 -20.36 -7.83 -14.65
C ASP A 221 -19.13 -7.89 -13.69
N GLN A 222 -18.93 -9.01 -12.98
CA GLN A 222 -17.77 -9.26 -12.09
C GLN A 222 -17.11 -10.62 -12.37
N SER A 223 -15.85 -10.79 -11.96
CA SER A 223 -15.03 -12.00 -12.07
C SER A 223 -14.51 -12.54 -10.73
N PHE A 224 -14.91 -11.93 -9.62
CA PHE A 224 -14.44 -12.23 -8.27
C PHE A 224 -14.97 -13.56 -7.72
N ILE A 225 -16.28 -13.81 -7.89
CA ILE A 225 -17.00 -15.02 -7.48
C ILE A 225 -17.44 -15.79 -8.74
N THR A 226 -17.03 -17.05 -8.84
CA THR A 226 -17.23 -17.88 -10.05
C THR A 226 -17.65 -19.31 -9.70
N ALA A 227 -18.16 -20.05 -10.69
CA ALA A 227 -18.44 -21.48 -10.59
C ALA A 227 -19.36 -21.85 -9.41
N SER A 228 -19.02 -22.87 -8.62
CA SER A 228 -19.82 -23.36 -7.49
C SER A 228 -20.08 -22.30 -6.42
N ASP A 229 -19.15 -21.37 -6.24
CA ASP A 229 -19.31 -20.26 -5.29
C ASP A 229 -20.40 -19.30 -5.77
N LEU A 230 -20.49 -19.07 -7.09
CA LEU A 230 -21.53 -18.24 -7.67
C LEU A 230 -22.91 -18.86 -7.47
N GLU A 231 -23.07 -20.17 -7.75
CA GLU A 231 -24.33 -20.90 -7.50
C GLU A 231 -24.76 -20.80 -6.03
N THR A 232 -23.81 -20.86 -5.09
CA THR A 232 -24.06 -20.66 -3.66
C THR A 232 -24.58 -19.26 -3.36
N VAL A 233 -23.99 -18.23 -3.97
CA VAL A 233 -24.33 -16.83 -3.73
C VAL A 233 -25.67 -16.43 -4.36
N VAL A 234 -25.91 -16.77 -5.63
CA VAL A 234 -27.11 -16.34 -6.37
C VAL A 234 -28.27 -17.35 -6.35
N GLY A 235 -28.03 -18.55 -5.82
CA GLY A 235 -28.99 -19.66 -5.81
C GLY A 235 -29.03 -20.43 -7.13
N LYS A 236 -29.41 -21.70 -7.07
CA LYS A 236 -29.52 -22.59 -8.26
C LYS A 236 -30.53 -22.11 -9.29
N ASP A 237 -31.55 -21.40 -8.83
CA ASP A 237 -32.59 -20.78 -9.64
C ASP A 237 -32.26 -19.35 -10.08
N GLU A 238 -31.04 -18.89 -9.79
CA GLU A 238 -30.52 -17.57 -10.16
C GLU A 238 -31.45 -16.43 -9.71
N LYS A 239 -32.00 -16.54 -8.50
CA LYS A 239 -32.81 -15.47 -7.88
C LYS A 239 -31.97 -14.25 -7.53
N GLY A 240 -30.68 -14.44 -7.24
CA GLY A 240 -29.79 -13.39 -6.76
C GLY A 240 -30.10 -12.98 -5.32
N ILE A 241 -29.61 -11.80 -4.94
CA ILE A 241 -29.72 -11.22 -3.59
C ILE A 241 -30.45 -9.89 -3.70
N ASN A 242 -31.61 -9.76 -3.06
CA ASN A 242 -32.47 -8.59 -3.13
C ASN A 242 -32.40 -7.72 -1.87
N SER A 243 -32.07 -8.32 -0.72
CA SER A 243 -31.93 -7.63 0.56
C SER A 243 -30.83 -8.26 1.42
N GLU A 244 -30.52 -7.61 2.56
CA GLU A 244 -29.60 -8.15 3.57
C GLU A 244 -30.12 -9.45 4.20
N ASP A 245 -31.44 -9.65 4.25
CA ASP A 245 -32.08 -10.86 4.81
C ASP A 245 -31.85 -12.10 3.94
N ASP A 246 -31.60 -11.90 2.64
CA ASP A 246 -31.24 -12.98 1.72
C ASP A 246 -29.79 -13.47 1.96
N VAL A 247 -29.00 -12.80 2.80
CA VAL A 247 -27.59 -13.10 3.03
C VAL A 247 -27.41 -13.95 4.28
N ASP A 248 -27.33 -15.26 4.07
CA ASP A 248 -27.02 -16.24 5.11
C ASP A 248 -25.51 -16.46 5.33
N GLU A 249 -25.19 -17.26 6.36
CA GLU A 249 -23.82 -17.59 6.72
C GLU A 249 -23.03 -18.28 5.59
N SER A 250 -23.70 -19.11 4.77
CA SER A 250 -23.03 -19.82 3.68
C SER A 250 -22.51 -18.84 2.62
N LYS A 251 -23.31 -17.82 2.30
CA LYS A 251 -22.91 -16.73 1.38
C LYS A 251 -21.81 -15.89 1.99
N ILE A 252 -21.89 -15.52 3.27
CA ILE A 252 -20.84 -14.77 3.96
C ILE A 252 -19.51 -15.55 3.92
N ASN A 253 -19.54 -16.86 4.14
CA ASN A 253 -18.34 -17.69 4.16
C ASN A 253 -17.66 -17.77 2.78
N VAL A 254 -18.41 -17.79 1.68
CA VAL A 254 -17.84 -17.67 0.32
C VAL A 254 -17.00 -16.40 0.20
N PHE A 255 -17.55 -15.25 0.60
CA PHE A 255 -16.84 -13.97 0.52
C PHE A 255 -15.65 -13.91 1.47
N LYS A 256 -15.81 -14.36 2.72
CA LYS A 256 -14.69 -14.40 3.69
C LYS A 256 -13.53 -15.23 3.17
N ASN A 257 -13.80 -16.41 2.62
CA ASN A 257 -12.77 -17.29 2.06
C ASN A 257 -12.05 -16.61 0.89
N ARG A 258 -12.81 -16.09 -0.07
CA ARG A 258 -12.23 -15.42 -1.25
C ARG A 258 -11.42 -14.18 -0.87
N CYS A 259 -11.98 -13.31 -0.02
CA CYS A 259 -11.30 -12.11 0.44
C CYS A 259 -10.04 -12.42 1.26
N LYS A 260 -10.07 -13.47 2.10
CA LYS A 260 -8.89 -13.90 2.88
C LYS A 260 -7.72 -14.30 2.00
N GLU A 261 -7.99 -14.94 0.86
CA GLU A 261 -6.96 -15.33 -0.12
C GLU A 261 -6.44 -14.10 -0.86
N GLU A 262 -7.32 -13.28 -1.42
CA GLU A 262 -6.95 -12.14 -2.26
C GLU A 262 -6.26 -11.02 -1.49
N LEU A 263 -6.69 -10.71 -0.25
CA LEU A 263 -6.10 -9.65 0.58
C LEU A 263 -4.62 -9.91 0.92
N LYS A 264 -4.20 -11.18 0.98
CA LYS A 264 -2.82 -11.58 1.30
C LYS A 264 -1.88 -11.59 0.10
N LYS A 265 -2.42 -11.54 -1.13
CA LYS A 265 -1.58 -11.58 -2.33
C LYS A 265 -0.73 -10.31 -2.44
N PRO A 266 0.45 -10.40 -3.07
CA PRO A 266 1.18 -9.22 -3.51
C PRO A 266 0.28 -8.37 -4.41
N PHE A 267 0.35 -7.05 -4.22
CA PHE A 267 -0.40 -6.12 -5.06
C PHE A 267 0.11 -6.19 -6.51
N VAL A 268 -0.82 -6.45 -7.42
CA VAL A 268 -0.60 -6.39 -8.85
C VAL A 268 -1.68 -5.51 -9.44
N ARG A 269 -1.25 -4.60 -10.32
CA ARG A 269 -2.14 -3.77 -11.12
C ARG A 269 -1.87 -4.02 -12.58
N ASN A 270 -2.90 -4.27 -13.37
CA ASN A 270 -2.73 -4.37 -14.82
C ASN A 270 -3.30 -3.14 -15.49
N ASN A 271 -4.58 -2.84 -15.20
CA ASN A 271 -5.32 -1.74 -15.80
C ASN A 271 -6.22 -1.13 -14.71
N PHE A 272 -6.33 0.20 -14.60
CA PHE A 272 -7.26 0.80 -13.63
C PHE A 272 -7.95 2.05 -14.17
N TYR A 273 -9.27 2.13 -14.23
CA TYR A 273 -10.32 1.18 -13.79
C TYR A 273 -11.03 0.61 -15.03
N LEU A 274 -11.37 -0.68 -15.03
CA LEU A 274 -12.03 -1.35 -16.17
C LEU A 274 -12.97 -2.43 -15.64
N THR A 275 -14.22 -2.40 -16.10
CA THR A 275 -15.27 -3.34 -15.69
C THR A 275 -15.36 -4.50 -16.68
N THR A 276 -15.93 -5.64 -16.26
CA THR A 276 -16.17 -6.77 -17.18
C THR A 276 -16.97 -6.32 -18.40
N GLN A 277 -18.02 -5.53 -18.19
CA GLN A 277 -18.91 -5.04 -19.24
C GLN A 277 -18.16 -4.20 -20.28
N PHE A 278 -17.31 -3.27 -19.82
CA PHE A 278 -16.52 -2.44 -20.71
C PHE A 278 -15.47 -3.27 -21.45
N ILE A 279 -14.78 -4.18 -20.75
CA ILE A 279 -13.80 -5.07 -21.37
C ILE A 279 -14.42 -5.94 -22.47
N LYS A 280 -15.62 -6.50 -22.23
CA LYS A 280 -16.37 -7.31 -23.21
C LYS A 280 -16.73 -6.53 -24.48
N GLY A 281 -16.88 -5.20 -24.40
CA GLY A 281 -17.22 -4.34 -25.53
C GLY A 281 -16.01 -3.78 -26.29
N ILE A 282 -14.78 -3.97 -25.81
CA ILE A 282 -13.56 -3.59 -26.53
C ILE A 282 -13.32 -4.58 -27.68
N SER A 283 -13.11 -4.06 -28.89
CA SER A 283 -12.74 -4.87 -30.06
C SER A 283 -11.22 -5.11 -30.12
N GLY A 284 -10.82 -6.32 -30.52
CA GLY A 284 -9.42 -6.72 -30.74
C GLY A 284 -8.82 -7.61 -29.64
N GLU A 285 -7.65 -8.17 -29.95
CA GLU A 285 -6.82 -8.97 -29.02
C GLU A 285 -5.53 -8.20 -28.66
N PRO A 286 -4.91 -8.45 -27.48
CA PRO A 286 -5.36 -9.37 -26.43
C PRO A 286 -6.51 -8.78 -25.61
N LYS A 287 -7.50 -9.62 -25.27
CA LYS A 287 -8.56 -9.24 -24.33
C LYS A 287 -7.98 -8.89 -22.96
N LEU A 288 -8.30 -7.67 -22.50
CA LEU A 288 -7.92 -7.20 -21.18
C LEU A 288 -8.60 -8.04 -20.09
N THR A 289 -7.97 -8.14 -18.93
CA THR A 289 -8.62 -8.69 -17.73
C THR A 289 -8.90 -7.57 -16.75
N ILE A 290 -9.90 -7.78 -15.89
CA ILE A 290 -10.12 -6.92 -14.73
C ILE A 290 -8.89 -7.02 -13.83
N ASP A 291 -8.55 -5.91 -13.20
CA ASP A 291 -7.57 -5.87 -12.13
C ASP A 291 -8.20 -6.46 -10.88
N PRO A 292 -7.72 -7.62 -10.36
CA PRO A 292 -8.31 -8.27 -9.19
C PRO A 292 -8.41 -7.34 -7.97
N PHE A 293 -7.48 -6.39 -7.85
CA PHE A 293 -7.52 -5.39 -6.80
C PHE A 293 -8.81 -4.55 -6.83
N GLN A 294 -9.34 -4.23 -8.02
CA GLN A 294 -10.58 -3.46 -8.14
C GLN A 294 -11.73 -4.21 -7.51
N GLU A 295 -11.90 -5.50 -7.80
CA GLU A 295 -13.01 -6.27 -7.27
C GLU A 295 -12.89 -6.50 -5.76
N VAL A 296 -11.67 -6.70 -5.28
CA VAL A 296 -11.37 -6.75 -3.83
C VAL A 296 -11.76 -5.42 -3.15
N ALA A 297 -11.53 -4.28 -3.81
CA ALA A 297 -11.96 -2.97 -3.31
C ALA A 297 -13.48 -2.75 -3.34
N LEU A 298 -14.23 -3.51 -4.14
CA LEU A 298 -15.70 -3.43 -4.20
C LEU A 298 -16.37 -4.42 -3.23
N LEU A 299 -15.77 -5.59 -3.03
CA LEU A 299 -16.43 -6.75 -2.41
C LEU A 299 -15.83 -7.19 -1.06
N CYS A 300 -14.65 -6.69 -0.67
CA CYS A 300 -13.98 -7.11 0.58
C CYS A 300 -13.84 -5.99 1.61
N VAL A 301 -14.44 -4.81 1.37
CA VAL A 301 -14.26 -3.63 2.22
C VAL A 301 -15.60 -3.14 2.75
N GLU A 302 -15.57 -2.48 3.91
CA GLU A 302 -16.72 -1.74 4.42
C GLU A 302 -17.20 -0.74 3.38
N SER A 303 -18.53 -0.66 3.21
CA SER A 303 -19.16 0.25 2.25
C SER A 303 -18.70 1.69 2.47
N MET A 304 -18.24 2.34 1.40
CA MET A 304 -17.78 3.72 1.41
C MET A 304 -18.42 4.47 0.25
N THR A 305 -18.93 5.68 0.48
CA THR A 305 -19.45 6.55 -0.57
C THR A 305 -18.31 7.18 -1.38
N ALA A 306 -18.58 7.51 -2.65
CA ALA A 306 -17.62 8.19 -3.52
C ALA A 306 -17.20 9.55 -2.94
N GLU A 307 -18.15 10.29 -2.36
CA GLU A 307 -17.90 11.55 -1.63
C GLU A 307 -16.88 11.36 -0.52
N LYS A 308 -17.07 10.34 0.34
CA LYS A 308 -16.17 10.04 1.44
C LYS A 308 -14.78 9.66 0.94
N TYR A 309 -14.71 8.85 -0.11
CA TYR A 309 -13.43 8.49 -0.72
C TYR A 309 -12.68 9.69 -1.29
N ILE A 310 -13.38 10.59 -1.99
CA ILE A 310 -12.78 11.83 -2.52
C ILE A 310 -12.20 12.69 -1.41
N LYS A 311 -12.94 12.88 -0.31
CA LYS A 311 -12.50 13.70 0.83
C LYS A 311 -11.38 13.04 1.63
N ASP A 312 -11.52 11.76 1.97
CA ASP A 312 -10.61 11.08 2.90
C ASP A 312 -9.35 10.53 2.21
N ALA A 313 -9.48 9.97 1.02
CA ALA A 313 -8.39 9.29 0.30
C ALA A 313 -7.72 10.19 -0.74
N LEU A 314 -8.50 10.88 -1.57
CA LEU A 314 -7.96 11.77 -2.61
C LEU A 314 -7.69 13.20 -2.10
N GLN A 315 -8.23 13.55 -0.94
CA GLN A 315 -8.15 14.89 -0.34
C GLN A 315 -8.67 15.99 -1.27
N GLY A 316 -9.59 15.67 -2.18
CA GLY A 316 -10.18 16.59 -3.15
C GLY A 316 -11.48 17.21 -2.65
N ASP A 317 -12.13 17.96 -3.54
CA ASP A 317 -13.49 18.48 -3.35
C ASP A 317 -14.50 17.68 -4.18
N VAL A 318 -15.78 17.82 -3.85
CA VAL A 318 -16.87 17.06 -4.48
C VAL A 318 -17.73 18.03 -5.30
N LYS A 319 -18.01 17.67 -6.56
CA LYS A 319 -18.91 18.40 -7.44
C LYS A 319 -20.36 18.22 -6.99
N GLU A 320 -21.15 19.28 -7.18
CA GLU A 320 -22.61 19.25 -6.95
C GLU A 320 -23.37 18.62 -8.13
N ALA A 321 -22.75 18.57 -9.32
CA ALA A 321 -23.33 18.00 -10.53
C ALA A 321 -22.30 17.23 -11.36
N VAL A 322 -22.74 16.13 -11.98
CA VAL A 322 -21.94 15.38 -12.96
C VAL A 322 -21.76 16.22 -14.21
N ASP A 323 -20.50 16.41 -14.60
CA ASP A 323 -20.10 17.11 -15.82
C ASP A 323 -19.16 16.21 -16.61
N LEU A 324 -19.73 15.14 -17.18
CA LEU A 324 -19.07 14.21 -18.08
C LEU A 324 -19.88 14.12 -19.37
N SER A 325 -19.20 13.97 -20.51
CA SER A 325 -19.87 13.68 -21.78
C SER A 325 -20.65 12.37 -21.68
N SER A 326 -21.82 12.29 -22.31
CA SER A 326 -22.59 11.04 -22.43
C SER A 326 -21.86 9.90 -23.14
N SER A 327 -20.78 10.23 -23.87
CA SER A 327 -19.86 9.27 -24.49
C SER A 327 -18.73 8.78 -23.57
N ASP A 328 -18.53 9.42 -22.40
CA ASP A 328 -17.60 8.92 -21.39
C ASP A 328 -18.22 7.70 -20.70
N TYR A 329 -17.45 6.62 -20.56
CA TYR A 329 -17.95 5.42 -19.90
C TYR A 329 -18.48 5.67 -18.48
N CYS A 330 -17.99 6.69 -17.77
CA CYS A 330 -18.43 7.00 -16.42
C CYS A 330 -19.59 7.99 -16.33
N TYR A 331 -20.17 8.38 -17.45
CA TYR A 331 -21.42 9.12 -17.43
C TYR A 331 -22.53 8.27 -16.78
N MET A 332 -23.20 8.86 -15.80
CA MET A 332 -24.34 8.29 -15.10
C MET A 332 -25.43 9.36 -15.03
N SER A 333 -26.67 8.95 -15.31
CA SER A 333 -27.85 9.84 -15.27
C SER A 333 -28.49 9.94 -13.89
N ASP A 334 -28.14 9.03 -12.97
CA ASP A 334 -28.58 9.08 -11.59
C ASP A 334 -27.98 10.29 -10.88
N THR A 335 -28.77 10.97 -10.05
CA THR A 335 -28.36 12.16 -9.29
C THR A 335 -28.32 11.90 -7.78
N ASP A 336 -28.72 10.71 -7.32
CA ASP A 336 -28.67 10.35 -5.91
C ASP A 336 -27.28 9.82 -5.52
N TYR A 337 -26.33 10.75 -5.39
CA TYR A 337 -24.92 10.44 -5.08
C TYR A 337 -24.72 9.73 -3.74
N SER A 338 -25.71 9.79 -2.84
CA SER A 338 -25.66 9.07 -1.56
C SER A 338 -25.59 7.55 -1.73
N LYS A 339 -26.11 7.05 -2.85
CA LYS A 339 -26.12 5.62 -3.21
C LYS A 339 -24.85 5.16 -3.93
N TRP A 340 -23.93 6.08 -4.22
CA TRP A 340 -22.72 5.78 -4.98
C TRP A 340 -21.62 5.23 -4.07
N THR A 341 -21.76 3.96 -3.73
CA THR A 341 -20.89 3.26 -2.79
C THR A 341 -20.00 2.22 -3.49
N THR A 342 -18.95 1.77 -2.79
CA THR A 342 -18.02 0.72 -3.25
C THR A 342 -18.73 -0.58 -3.68
N ASN A 343 -19.84 -0.92 -3.02
CA ASN A 343 -20.55 -2.18 -3.23
C ASN A 343 -21.78 -2.06 -4.15
N ASN A 344 -22.04 -0.89 -4.75
CA ASN A 344 -23.12 -0.70 -5.72
C ASN A 344 -22.58 -0.81 -7.16
N PRO A 345 -23.18 -1.63 -8.05
CA PRO A 345 -22.72 -1.76 -9.43
C PRO A 345 -22.98 -0.53 -10.32
N LEU A 346 -23.82 0.42 -9.91
CA LEU A 346 -24.11 1.69 -10.63
C LEU A 346 -24.38 1.47 -12.14
N GLY A 347 -25.27 0.53 -12.46
CA GLY A 347 -25.58 0.16 -13.85
C GLY A 347 -24.45 -0.59 -14.58
N GLY A 348 -23.46 -1.10 -13.86
CA GLY A 348 -22.26 -1.76 -14.38
C GLY A 348 -21.01 -0.87 -14.39
N LYS A 349 -21.17 0.43 -14.07
CA LYS A 349 -20.09 1.43 -14.04
C LYS A 349 -19.53 1.52 -12.62
N THR A 350 -18.54 0.70 -12.29
CA THR A 350 -17.95 0.55 -10.94
C THR A 350 -17.79 1.85 -10.15
N PHE A 351 -17.67 1.75 -8.82
CA PHE A 351 -17.36 2.83 -7.88
C PHE A 351 -16.38 3.92 -8.38
N TRP A 352 -15.34 3.55 -9.12
CA TRP A 352 -14.36 4.50 -9.65
C TRP A 352 -14.92 5.48 -10.68
N CYS A 353 -16.01 5.11 -11.38
CA CYS A 353 -16.77 6.04 -12.21
C CYS A 353 -17.48 7.11 -11.37
N ALA A 354 -18.07 6.74 -10.23
CA ALA A 354 -18.64 7.71 -9.29
C ALA A 354 -17.57 8.67 -8.76
N VAL A 355 -16.40 8.15 -8.39
CA VAL A 355 -15.27 8.98 -7.95
C VAL A 355 -14.84 9.95 -9.06
N LYS A 356 -14.67 9.48 -10.31
CA LYS A 356 -14.32 10.35 -11.44
C LYS A 356 -15.40 11.41 -11.72
N ALA A 357 -16.67 11.02 -11.70
CA ALA A 357 -17.79 11.90 -12.01
C ALA A 357 -17.94 13.02 -10.97
N LEU A 358 -17.71 12.73 -9.69
CA LEU A 358 -17.88 13.67 -8.59
C LEU A 358 -16.62 14.43 -8.20
N TYR A 359 -15.44 14.03 -8.66
CA TYR A 359 -14.20 14.70 -8.23
C TYR A 359 -14.10 16.13 -8.79
N LYS A 360 -13.78 17.06 -7.90
CA LYS A 360 -13.37 18.44 -8.20
C LYS A 360 -11.94 18.63 -7.72
N ASN A 361 -11.06 19.04 -8.63
CA ASN A 361 -9.67 19.35 -8.27
C ASN A 361 -9.66 20.55 -7.31
N LYS A 362 -8.91 20.47 -6.21
CA LYS A 362 -8.66 21.65 -5.38
C LYS A 362 -7.83 22.62 -6.20
N GLY A 363 -8.38 23.83 -6.38
CA GLY A 363 -7.72 24.93 -7.07
C GLY A 363 -6.45 25.37 -6.36
#